data_AF-A0A961MNT5-F1
#
_entry.id   AF-A0A961MNT5-F1
#
_cell.length_a   1.000
_cell.length_b   1.000
_cell.length_c   1.000
_cell.angle_alpha   90.00
_cell.angle_beta   90.00
_cell.angle_gamma   90.00
#
_symmetry.space_group_name_H-M   'P 1'
#
loop_
_entity.id
_entity.type
_entity.pdbx_description
1 polymer ?
#
loop_
_entity_poly.entity_id
_entity_poly.type
_entity_poly.pdbx_seq_one_letter_code
_entity_poly.pdbx_strand_id
1 'polypeptide(L)'
;DGGDVMFLSQVETHEPIRAFFRPGSHGPIHASGIGKALLAYYPQDVIERLMRGHALTAFTGRTFTDNDRLLEELAVIRGRGWALDDEEYTDGMRCIAAPIFNEFREPVAGISISGPTLRVTHARAKEIGTQVRDAADRITEAIGGTAPERRANTPRRRTR
;
A
#
# COMPACT_ATOMS: atom_id res chain seq x y z
N ASP A 1 -3.91 -14.16 5.10
CA ASP A 1 -4.16 -14.58 6.49
C ASP A 1 -3.04 -14.11 7.40
N GLY A 2 -3.37 -13.70 8.63
CA GLY A 2 -2.38 -13.35 9.66
C GLY A 2 -1.89 -11.90 9.71
N GLY A 3 -2.41 -10.99 8.89
CA GLY A 3 -1.93 -9.60 8.86
C GLY A 3 -0.66 -9.40 8.02
N ASP A 4 -0.35 -10.35 7.14
CA ASP A 4 0.77 -10.26 6.19
C ASP A 4 0.30 -10.30 4.73
N VAL A 5 1.14 -9.76 3.86
CA VAL A 5 1.06 -9.89 2.40
C VAL A 5 2.15 -10.84 1.91
N MET A 6 1.80 -11.76 1.03
CA MET A 6 2.77 -12.70 0.42
C MET A 6 3.25 -12.17 -0.93
N PHE A 7 4.56 -12.16 -1.14
CA PHE A 7 5.14 -11.77 -2.42
C PHE A 7 5.08 -12.94 -3.41
N LEU A 8 4.32 -12.78 -4.49
CA LEU A 8 4.14 -13.82 -5.51
C LEU A 8 5.23 -13.82 -6.57
N SER A 9 5.67 -12.64 -7.00
CA SER A 9 6.64 -12.46 -8.07
C SER A 9 7.38 -11.14 -7.90
N GLN A 10 8.61 -11.08 -8.41
CA GLN A 10 9.42 -9.88 -8.44
C GLN A 10 10.18 -9.80 -9.77
N VAL A 11 10.27 -8.59 -10.33
CA VAL A 11 11.22 -8.26 -11.39
C VAL A 11 12.30 -7.37 -10.80
N GLU A 12 13.55 -7.83 -10.88
CA GLU A 12 14.70 -7.09 -10.35
C GLU A 12 15.25 -6.09 -11.38
N THR A 13 15.71 -4.95 -10.89
CA THR A 13 16.49 -4.01 -11.71
C THR A 13 17.94 -4.48 -11.83
N HIS A 14 18.64 -4.03 -12.89
CA HIS A 14 20.07 -4.30 -13.10
C HIS A 14 21.00 -3.45 -12.20
N GLU A 15 20.43 -2.64 -11.31
CA GLU A 15 21.17 -1.72 -10.48
C GLU A 15 21.79 -2.42 -9.26
N PRO A 16 23.00 -2.04 -8.84
CA PRO A 16 23.76 -2.78 -7.83
C PRO A 16 23.07 -2.77 -6.46
N ILE A 17 22.46 -1.64 -6.08
CA ILE A 17 21.66 -1.51 -4.85
C ILE A 17 20.18 -1.56 -5.22
N ARG A 18 19.50 -2.63 -4.85
CA ARG A 18 18.09 -2.88 -5.20
C ARG A 18 17.33 -3.54 -4.06
N ALA A 19 16.01 -3.35 -4.09
CA ALA A 19 15.12 -4.10 -3.21
C ALA A 19 15.03 -5.56 -3.67
N PHE A 20 15.01 -6.50 -2.73
CA PHE A 20 14.87 -7.92 -3.00
C PHE A 20 13.80 -8.51 -2.08
N PHE A 21 12.77 -9.11 -2.69
CA PHE A 21 11.66 -9.76 -2.02
C PHE A 21 11.50 -11.14 -2.63
N ARG A 22 11.98 -12.17 -1.91
CA ARG A 22 11.94 -13.54 -2.40
C ARG A 22 10.48 -13.98 -2.62
N PRO A 23 10.10 -14.56 -3.78
CA PRO A 23 8.79 -15.18 -3.93
C PRO A 23 8.50 -16.17 -2.80
N GLY A 24 7.29 -16.10 -2.24
CA GLY A 24 6.86 -16.84 -1.05
C GLY A 24 7.25 -16.19 0.29
N SER A 25 8.00 -15.08 0.29
CA SER A 25 8.21 -14.30 1.52
C SER A 25 6.99 -13.45 1.87
N HIS A 26 6.94 -13.01 3.13
CA HIS A 26 5.84 -12.23 3.68
C HIS A 26 6.32 -10.83 4.09
N GLY A 27 5.42 -9.84 4.01
CA GLY A 27 5.63 -8.48 4.50
C GLY A 27 4.45 -8.00 5.35
N PRO A 28 4.68 -7.03 6.26
CA PRO A 28 3.64 -6.57 7.19
C PRO A 28 2.54 -5.78 6.48
N ILE A 29 1.28 -6.06 6.79
CA ILE A 29 0.15 -5.37 6.14
C ILE A 29 0.08 -3.87 6.47
N HIS A 30 0.49 -3.46 7.68
CA HIS A 30 0.35 -2.06 8.11
C HIS A 30 1.55 -1.18 7.75
N ALA A 31 2.70 -1.77 7.43
CA ALA A 31 3.95 -1.04 7.21
C ALA A 31 4.54 -1.20 5.80
N SER A 32 4.08 -2.18 5.01
CA SER A 32 4.53 -2.33 3.62
C SER A 32 3.64 -1.56 2.64
N GLY A 33 4.21 -1.12 1.52
CA GLY A 33 3.44 -0.42 0.47
C GLY A 33 2.24 -1.23 -0.03
N ILE A 34 2.44 -2.51 -0.40
CA ILE A 34 1.35 -3.40 -0.83
C ILE A 34 0.34 -3.61 0.29
N GLY A 35 0.82 -3.85 1.51
CA GLY A 35 -0.02 -4.02 2.68
C GLY A 35 -0.99 -2.85 2.88
N LYS A 36 -0.45 -1.63 2.92
CA LYS A 36 -1.27 -0.42 3.08
C LYS A 36 -2.19 -0.18 1.88
N ALA A 37 -1.74 -0.51 0.66
CA ALA A 37 -2.56 -0.41 -0.53
C ALA A 37 -3.80 -1.32 -0.45
N LEU A 38 -3.64 -2.55 0.04
CA LEU A 38 -4.76 -3.48 0.26
C LEU A 38 -5.64 -3.05 1.44
N LEU A 39 -5.01 -2.75 2.58
CA LEU A 39 -5.69 -2.37 3.82
C LEU A 39 -6.56 -1.13 3.64
N ALA A 40 -6.14 -0.20 2.78
CA ALA A 40 -6.90 0.98 2.43
C ALA A 40 -8.20 0.66 1.68
N TYR A 41 -8.48 -0.56 1.26
CA TYR A 41 -9.75 -0.91 0.62
C TYR A 41 -10.52 -1.99 1.37
N TYR A 42 -9.99 -2.48 2.49
CA TYR A 42 -10.73 -3.36 3.37
C TYR A 42 -11.92 -2.64 4.05
N PRO A 43 -13.00 -3.38 4.37
CA PRO A 43 -14.07 -2.92 5.24
C PRO A 43 -13.54 -2.49 6.61
N GLN A 44 -14.17 -1.48 7.20
CA GLN A 44 -13.73 -0.88 8.47
C GLN A 44 -13.67 -1.92 9.60
N ASP A 45 -14.64 -2.83 9.68
CA ASP A 45 -14.70 -3.90 10.67
C ASP A 45 -13.55 -4.91 10.52
N VAL A 46 -13.10 -5.15 9.27
CA VAL A 46 -11.93 -5.99 8.99
C VAL A 46 -10.64 -5.30 9.45
N ILE A 47 -10.48 -4.00 9.16
CA ILE A 47 -9.33 -3.20 9.62
C ILE A 47 -9.27 -3.19 11.15
N GLU A 48 -10.38 -2.89 11.81
CA GLU A 48 -10.46 -2.89 13.28
C GLU A 48 -10.17 -4.25 13.88
N ARG A 49 -10.65 -5.34 13.27
CA ARG A 49 -10.34 -6.70 13.73
C ARG A 49 -8.85 -7.02 13.59
N LEU A 50 -8.23 -6.63 12.47
CA LEU A 50 -6.78 -6.78 12.27
C LEU A 50 -5.99 -6.01 13.34
N MET A 51 -6.40 -4.76 13.63
CA MET A 51 -5.78 -3.88 14.63
C MET A 51 -6.00 -4.34 16.08
N ARG A 52 -7.17 -4.92 16.40
CA ARG A 52 -7.44 -5.46 17.75
C ARG A 52 -6.68 -6.76 18.00
N GLY A 53 -6.45 -7.56 16.95
CA GLY A 53 -5.79 -8.86 17.04
C GLY A 53 -4.26 -8.80 17.07
N HIS A 54 -3.66 -7.71 16.62
CA HIS A 54 -2.21 -7.59 16.46
C HIS A 54 -1.72 -6.20 16.88
N ALA A 55 -0.74 -6.14 17.77
CA ALA A 55 -0.02 -4.90 18.02
C ALA A 55 0.66 -4.45 16.72
N LEU A 56 0.48 -3.19 16.34
CA LEU A 56 1.18 -2.59 15.19
C LEU A 56 2.68 -2.56 15.51
N THR A 57 3.41 -3.58 15.05
CA THR A 57 4.84 -3.72 15.28
C THR A 57 5.58 -2.52 14.71
N ALA A 58 6.46 -1.92 15.50
CA ALA A 58 7.39 -0.88 15.05
C ALA A 58 8.58 -1.53 14.34
N PHE A 59 8.82 -1.18 13.08
CA PHE A 59 9.98 -1.63 12.32
C PHE A 59 11.05 -0.54 12.21
N THR A 60 10.61 0.71 12.12
CA THR A 60 11.45 1.92 12.06
C THR A 60 10.84 3.02 12.92
N GLY A 61 11.54 4.16 13.05
CA GLY A 61 10.99 5.35 13.71
C GLY A 61 9.82 6.01 12.95
N ARG A 62 9.50 5.53 11.75
CA ARG A 62 8.42 6.06 10.88
C ARG A 62 7.21 5.14 10.80
N THR A 63 7.30 3.91 11.30
CA THR A 63 6.20 2.96 11.27
C THR A 63 4.96 3.54 11.97
N PHE A 64 3.79 3.39 11.35
CA PHE A 64 2.53 3.72 12.00
C PHE A 64 2.22 2.69 13.10
N THR A 65 2.43 3.08 14.35
CA THR A 65 2.09 2.27 15.54
C THR A 65 0.82 2.72 16.24
N ASP A 66 0.19 3.78 15.73
CA ASP A 66 -1.05 4.36 16.23
C ASP A 66 -2.17 4.13 15.21
N ASN A 67 -3.33 3.65 15.70
CA ASN A 67 -4.44 3.27 14.84
C ASN A 67 -5.06 4.48 14.13
N ASP A 68 -5.21 5.61 14.81
CA ASP A 68 -5.83 6.80 14.22
C ASP A 68 -4.95 7.35 13.10
N ARG A 69 -3.63 7.44 13.32
CA ARG A 69 -2.67 7.85 12.28
C ARG A 69 -2.64 6.90 11.10
N LEU A 70 -2.73 5.59 11.33
CA LEU A 70 -2.82 4.62 10.25
C LEU A 70 -4.12 4.81 9.46
N LEU A 71 -5.27 4.96 10.12
CA LEU A 71 -6.56 5.20 9.47
C LEU A 71 -6.57 6.49 8.62
N GLU A 72 -5.92 7.56 9.10
CA GLU A 72 -5.71 8.79 8.33
C GLU A 72 -4.90 8.53 7.04
N GLU A 73 -3.79 7.79 7.13
CA GLU A 73 -2.99 7.43 5.96
C GLU A 73 -3.80 6.54 5.00
N LEU A 74 -4.57 5.57 5.49
CA LEU A 74 -5.43 4.74 4.65
C LEU A 74 -6.47 5.58 3.89
N ALA A 75 -7.00 6.65 4.49
CA ALA A 75 -7.91 7.58 3.81
C ALA A 75 -7.20 8.37 2.70
N VAL A 76 -5.96 8.81 2.93
CA VAL A 76 -5.12 9.44 1.89
C VAL A 76 -4.87 8.48 0.73
N ILE A 77 -4.56 7.22 1.04
CA ILE A 77 -4.34 6.15 0.05
C ILE A 77 -5.60 5.94 -0.79
N ARG A 78 -6.78 5.83 -0.18
CA ARG A 78 -8.06 5.72 -0.92
C ARG A 78 -8.27 6.89 -1.87
N GLY A 79 -7.96 8.11 -1.43
CA GLY A 79 -8.12 9.33 -2.21
C GLY A 79 -7.21 9.40 -3.44
N ARG A 80 -5.92 9.04 -3.29
CA ARG A 80 -4.94 9.11 -4.40
C ARG A 80 -4.84 7.84 -5.24
N GLY A 81 -5.24 6.70 -4.67
CA GLY A 81 -5.28 5.41 -5.35
C GLY A 81 -4.01 4.57 -5.28
N TRP A 82 -3.06 4.97 -4.46
CA TRP A 82 -1.78 4.29 -4.29
C TRP A 82 -1.24 4.56 -2.88
N ALA A 83 -0.39 3.67 -2.39
CA ALA A 83 0.27 3.76 -1.10
C ALA A 83 1.75 4.11 -1.24
N LEU A 84 2.28 4.82 -0.25
CA LEU A 84 3.70 5.06 -0.07
C LEU A 84 4.08 4.47 1.29
N ASP A 85 4.94 3.48 1.30
CA ASP A 85 5.76 3.13 2.46
C ASP A 85 7.00 4.04 2.39
N ASP A 86 7.00 5.06 3.27
CA ASP A 86 8.06 6.07 3.38
C ASP A 86 9.06 5.70 4.48
N GLU A 87 9.81 4.63 4.25
CA GLU A 87 10.75 4.08 5.22
C GLU A 87 10.06 3.56 6.50
N GLU A 88 8.83 3.06 6.37
CA GLU A 88 8.04 2.54 7.50
C GLU A 88 8.40 1.11 7.83
N TYR A 89 8.77 0.32 6.82
CA TYR A 89 9.24 -1.05 7.04
C TYR A 89 10.77 -1.17 7.09
N THR A 90 11.50 -0.35 6.32
CA THR A 90 12.97 -0.42 6.27
C THR A 90 13.56 0.96 6.00
N ASP A 91 14.47 1.41 6.87
CA ASP A 91 15.19 2.67 6.69
C ASP A 91 15.95 2.70 5.37
N GLY A 92 15.92 3.84 4.67
CA GLY A 92 16.57 4.00 3.37
C GLY A 92 15.84 3.34 2.20
N MET A 93 14.66 2.72 2.41
CA MET A 93 13.85 2.07 1.38
C MET A 93 12.48 2.74 1.26
N ARG A 94 12.00 2.93 0.03
CA ARG A 94 10.60 3.29 -0.23
C ARG A 94 9.93 2.27 -1.11
N CYS A 95 8.64 2.05 -0.85
CA CYS A 95 7.79 1.20 -1.66
C CYS A 95 6.53 1.98 -2.05
N ILE A 96 6.23 2.02 -3.35
CA ILE A 96 5.02 2.66 -3.88
C ILE A 96 4.17 1.56 -4.49
N ALA A 97 2.93 1.42 -4.04
CA ALA A 97 2.08 0.31 -4.41
C ALA A 97 0.65 0.74 -4.77
N ALA A 98 -0.04 -0.07 -5.57
CA ALA A 98 -1.45 0.11 -5.83
C ALA A 98 -2.19 -1.24 -5.78
N PRO A 99 -3.45 -1.24 -5.34
CA PRO A 99 -4.26 -2.45 -5.25
C PRO A 99 -4.81 -2.88 -6.62
N ILE A 100 -4.99 -4.18 -6.78
CA ILE A 100 -5.69 -4.85 -7.87
C ILE A 100 -7.01 -5.39 -7.31
N PHE A 101 -8.09 -5.21 -8.06
CA PHE A 101 -9.44 -5.58 -7.62
C PHE A 101 -10.01 -6.75 -8.42
N ASN A 102 -10.89 -7.53 -7.80
CA ASN A 102 -11.72 -8.53 -8.48
C ASN A 102 -13.04 -7.92 -8.98
N GLU A 103 -13.93 -8.75 -9.55
CA GLU A 103 -15.24 -8.37 -10.08
C GLU A 103 -16.20 -7.81 -9.01
N PHE A 104 -15.96 -8.15 -7.73
CA PHE A 104 -16.70 -7.66 -6.58
C PHE A 104 -16.13 -6.36 -5.99
N ARG A 105 -15.12 -5.78 -6.63
CA ARG A 105 -14.39 -4.58 -6.18
C ARG A 105 -13.60 -4.79 -4.88
N GLU A 106 -13.27 -6.04 -4.57
CA GLU A 106 -12.46 -6.40 -3.41
C GLU A 106 -10.97 -6.35 -3.78
N PRO A 107 -10.10 -5.80 -2.92
CA PRO A 107 -8.67 -5.74 -3.17
C PRO A 107 -8.03 -7.13 -2.97
N VAL A 108 -7.70 -7.81 -4.07
CA VAL A 108 -7.22 -9.21 -4.05
C VAL A 108 -5.70 -9.35 -4.19
N ALA A 109 -5.04 -8.32 -4.72
CA ALA A 109 -3.58 -8.29 -4.88
C ALA A 109 -3.08 -6.84 -4.94
N GLY A 110 -1.77 -6.65 -4.99
CA GLY A 110 -1.18 -5.35 -5.27
C GLY A 110 0.12 -5.48 -6.05
N ILE A 111 0.46 -4.42 -6.78
CA ILE A 111 1.75 -4.30 -7.44
C ILE A 111 2.49 -3.11 -6.86
N SER A 112 3.82 -3.19 -6.87
CA SER A 112 4.64 -2.11 -6.34
C SER A 112 5.94 -1.90 -7.09
N ILE A 113 6.50 -0.71 -6.90
CA ILE A 113 7.88 -0.37 -7.22
C ILE A 113 8.57 -0.04 -5.89
N SER A 114 9.69 -0.71 -5.63
CA SER A 114 10.50 -0.50 -4.43
C SER A 114 11.92 -0.14 -4.79
N GLY A 115 12.52 0.77 -4.04
CA GLY A 115 13.92 1.12 -4.22
C GLY A 115 14.45 2.10 -3.18
N PRO A 116 15.78 2.33 -3.17
CA PRO A 116 16.42 3.22 -2.22
C PRO A 116 15.86 4.64 -2.30
N THR A 117 15.79 5.32 -1.15
CA THR A 117 15.26 6.69 -1.02
C THR A 117 15.97 7.72 -1.91
N LEU A 118 17.23 7.46 -2.27
CA LEU A 118 18.02 8.28 -3.20
C LEU A 118 17.48 8.24 -4.64
N ARG A 119 16.83 7.15 -5.05
CA ARG A 119 16.27 6.98 -6.41
C ARG A 119 14.76 7.14 -6.45
N VAL A 120 14.09 6.64 -5.41
CA VAL A 120 12.66 6.83 -5.18
C VAL A 120 12.49 8.04 -4.25
N THR A 121 12.64 9.24 -4.79
CA THR A 121 12.52 10.49 -4.02
C THR A 121 11.06 10.89 -3.85
N HIS A 122 10.74 11.74 -2.86
CA HIS A 122 9.38 12.30 -2.73
C HIS A 122 8.92 13.04 -3.99
N ALA A 123 9.84 13.73 -4.67
CA ALA A 123 9.54 14.43 -5.92
C ALA A 123 9.04 13.47 -7.02
N ARG A 124 9.59 12.25 -7.07
CA ARG A 124 9.19 11.20 -8.02
C ARG A 124 8.01 10.36 -7.53
N ALA A 125 7.74 10.34 -6.23
CA ALA A 125 6.75 9.45 -5.64
C ALA A 125 5.35 9.63 -6.24
N LYS A 126 4.94 10.87 -6.54
CA LYS A 126 3.65 11.14 -7.19
C LYS A 126 3.57 10.57 -8.60
N GLU A 127 4.61 10.77 -9.40
CA GLU A 127 4.70 10.26 -10.78
C GLU A 127 4.69 8.72 -10.79
N ILE A 128 5.55 8.10 -9.97
CA ILE A 128 5.61 6.65 -9.82
C ILE A 128 4.28 6.11 -9.32
N GLY A 129 3.66 6.76 -8.33
CA GLY A 129 2.36 6.38 -7.79
C GLY A 129 1.26 6.36 -8.84
N THR A 130 1.23 7.36 -9.73
CA THR A 130 0.32 7.36 -10.88
C THR A 130 0.59 6.19 -11.83
N GLN A 131 1.86 5.93 -12.19
CA GLN A 131 2.22 4.83 -13.09
C GLN A 131 1.87 3.45 -12.49
N VAL A 132 2.14 3.25 -11.21
CA VAL A 132 1.83 2.01 -10.47
C VAL A 132 0.32 1.81 -10.39
N ARG A 133 -0.44 2.86 -10.10
CA ARG A 133 -1.91 2.82 -10.13
C ARG A 133 -2.44 2.44 -11.51
N ASP A 134 -1.98 3.12 -12.56
CA ASP A 134 -2.46 2.86 -13.92
C ASP A 134 -2.10 1.44 -14.37
N ALA A 135 -0.97 0.89 -13.93
CA ALA A 135 -0.62 -0.51 -14.15
C ALA A 135 -1.53 -1.47 -13.37
N ALA A 136 -1.89 -1.15 -12.12
CA ALA A 136 -2.80 -1.96 -11.31
C ALA A 136 -4.23 -1.95 -11.87
N ASP A 137 -4.67 -0.80 -12.39
CA ASP A 137 -5.97 -0.65 -13.06
C ASP A 137 -6.02 -1.51 -14.34
N ARG A 138 -4.94 -1.53 -15.15
CA ARG A 138 -4.85 -2.44 -16.32
C ARG A 138 -4.88 -3.93 -15.94
N ILE A 139 -4.24 -4.32 -14.84
CA ILE A 139 -4.29 -5.72 -14.36
C ILE A 139 -5.70 -6.05 -13.88
N THR A 140 -6.33 -5.14 -13.12
CA THR A 140 -7.71 -5.25 -12.67
C THR A 140 -8.64 -5.51 -13.85
N GLU A 141 -8.56 -4.71 -14.92
CA GLU A 141 -9.33 -4.91 -16.15
C GLU A 141 -9.02 -6.26 -16.82
N ALA A 142 -7.74 -6.62 -16.93
CA ALA A 142 -7.31 -7.85 -17.59
C ALA A 142 -7.80 -9.12 -16.89
N ILE A 143 -8.02 -9.07 -15.56
CA ILE A 143 -8.57 -10.19 -14.78
C ILE A 143 -10.11 -10.12 -14.64
N GLY A 144 -10.77 -9.17 -15.29
CA GLY A 144 -12.24 -8.99 -15.23
C GLY A 144 -12.73 -8.25 -13.98
N GLY A 145 -11.83 -7.62 -13.24
CA GLY A 145 -12.13 -6.88 -12.03
C GLY A 145 -12.64 -5.46 -12.26
N THR A 146 -13.04 -4.79 -11.18
CA THR A 146 -13.49 -3.39 -11.22
C THR A 146 -13.01 -2.65 -9.99
N ALA A 147 -12.34 -1.51 -10.18
CA ALA A 147 -11.94 -0.66 -9.07
C ALA A 147 -13.16 0.04 -8.42
N PRO A 148 -13.21 0.20 -7.10
CA PRO A 148 -14.26 0.98 -6.44
C PRO A 148 -14.16 2.47 -6.77
N GLU A 149 -15.30 3.17 -6.69
CA GLU A 149 -15.34 4.62 -6.91
C GLU A 149 -14.43 5.35 -5.92
N ARG A 150 -13.50 6.15 -6.46
CA ARG A 150 -12.59 6.97 -5.67
C ARG A 150 -13.37 8.16 -5.12
N ARG A 151 -13.72 8.12 -3.83
CA ARG A 151 -14.36 9.28 -3.18
C ARG A 151 -13.31 10.39 -3.04
N ALA A 152 -13.55 11.51 -3.72
CA ALA A 152 -12.82 12.74 -3.43
C ALA A 152 -13.01 13.07 -1.94
N ASN A 153 -11.91 13.29 -1.23
CA ASN A 153 -11.93 13.61 0.19
C ASN A 153 -12.50 15.04 0.36
N THR A 154 -13.83 15.19 0.33
CA THR A 154 -14.47 16.45 0.68
C THR A 154 -14.32 16.61 2.19
N PRO A 155 -13.60 17.63 2.70
CA PRO A 155 -13.43 17.81 4.13
C PRO A 155 -14.81 17.94 4.78
N ARG A 156 -15.12 17.06 5.74
CA ARG A 156 -16.30 17.19 6.59
C ARG A 156 -16.22 18.55 7.26
N ARG A 157 -17.06 19.50 6.80
CA ARG A 157 -17.29 20.77 7.50
C ARG A 157 -17.65 20.42 8.94
N ARG A 158 -16.76 20.71 9.89
CA ARG A 158 -17.10 20.70 11.31
C ARG A 158 -18.20 21.75 11.49
N THR A 159 -19.43 21.29 11.64
CA THR A 159 -20.52 22.12 12.17
C THR A 159 -20.13 22.52 13.58
N ARG A 160 -20.12 23.84 13.81
CA ARG A 160 -19.95 24.47 15.12
C ARG A 160 -21.08 24.08 16.05
#